data_AF-A0AA44UKW3-F1
#
_entry.id   AF-A0AA44UKW3-F1
#
_cell.length_a   1.000
_cell.length_b   1.000
_cell.length_c   1.000
_cell.angle_alpha   90.00
_cell.angle_beta   90.00
_cell.angle_gamma   90.00
#
_symmetry.space_group_name_H-M   'P 1'
#
loop_
_entity.id
_entity.type
_entity.pdbx_description
1 polymer ?
#
loop_
_entity_poly.entity_id
_entity_poly.type
_entity_poly.pdbx_seq_one_letter_code
_entity_poly.pdbx_strand_id
1 'polypeptide(L)'
;MPLVPHPRRPDAPPAVPAQAGVLVHRGLPGDRATWARRAGRIGGLLVALADAESGGLELPPSLAGRRALWAWSRSAERAVAAAGDADAVVVIHTDDADVLAAAGRDLAAVLRHERDTRRLTGPRDTTAGATTRTPGPTGRLCAILHTQARRQDVAVEQLVAELGRAARILAPGHLRHPSGAGYGAGAAAPGAVLG
;
A
#
# COMPACT_ATOMS: atom_id res chain seq x y z
N MET A 1 58.03 22.42 -7.11
CA MET A 1 57.65 21.06 -6.68
C MET A 1 56.14 20.92 -6.83
N PRO A 2 55.63 20.35 -7.94
CA PRO A 2 54.20 20.26 -8.16
C PRO A 2 53.54 19.23 -7.24
N LEU A 3 52.42 19.62 -6.62
CA LEU A 3 51.60 18.81 -5.71
C LEU A 3 51.08 17.55 -6.42
N VAL A 4 51.38 16.38 -5.87
CA VAL A 4 50.82 15.09 -6.30
C VAL A 4 49.36 14.98 -5.82
N PRO A 5 48.35 14.85 -6.69
CA PRO A 5 46.99 14.62 -6.26
C PRO A 5 46.87 13.20 -5.69
N HIS A 6 46.48 13.10 -4.42
CA HIS A 6 46.19 11.82 -3.78
C HIS A 6 44.94 11.16 -4.41
N PRO A 7 44.93 9.83 -4.63
CA PRO A 7 43.74 9.13 -5.11
C PRO A 7 42.66 9.14 -4.03
N ARG A 8 41.48 9.67 -4.36
CA ARG A 8 40.29 9.63 -3.49
C ARG A 8 39.87 8.17 -3.26
N ARG A 9 39.74 7.77 -1.99
CA ARG A 9 39.13 6.51 -1.56
C ARG A 9 37.73 6.33 -2.19
N PRO A 10 37.38 5.16 -2.72
CA PRO A 10 36.02 4.85 -3.11
C PRO A 10 35.24 4.31 -1.91
N ASP A 11 34.78 5.18 -1.01
CA ASP A 11 33.83 4.81 0.06
C ASP A 11 32.37 5.19 -0.28
N ALA A 12 32.06 5.43 -1.55
CA ALA A 12 30.68 5.58 -2.00
C ALA A 12 30.14 4.20 -2.42
N PRO A 13 29.10 3.65 -1.76
CA PRO A 13 28.40 2.49 -2.31
C PRO A 13 27.92 2.85 -3.72
N PRO A 14 27.98 1.90 -4.69
CA PRO A 14 27.63 2.18 -6.06
C PRO A 14 26.22 2.77 -6.10
N ALA A 15 26.07 3.92 -6.75
CA ALA A 15 24.78 4.50 -7.04
C ALA A 15 23.98 3.47 -7.83
N VAL A 16 23.06 2.79 -7.15
CA VAL A 16 22.15 1.83 -7.77
C VAL A 16 21.41 2.63 -8.85
N PRO A 17 21.52 2.24 -10.13
CA PRO A 17 20.85 2.98 -11.18
C PRO A 17 19.36 3.01 -10.85
N ALA A 18 18.78 4.21 -10.83
CA ALA A 18 17.35 4.41 -10.65
C ALA A 18 16.64 3.79 -11.86
N GLN A 19 16.37 2.49 -11.80
CA GLN A 19 15.40 1.85 -12.66
C GLN A 19 14.08 2.57 -12.41
N ALA A 20 13.50 3.15 -13.46
CA ALA A 20 12.26 3.91 -13.35
C ALA A 20 11.21 3.07 -12.58
N GLY A 21 10.70 3.62 -11.49
CA GLY A 21 9.73 2.93 -10.62
C GLY A 21 10.32 2.04 -9.52
N VAL A 22 11.60 2.19 -9.18
CA VAL A 22 12.22 1.47 -8.05
C VAL A 22 12.74 2.46 -7.01
N LEU A 23 12.28 2.31 -5.76
CA LEU A 23 12.78 3.02 -4.59
C LEU A 23 13.76 2.15 -3.83
N VAL A 24 14.88 2.75 -3.46
CA VAL A 24 15.89 2.16 -2.59
C VAL A 24 15.78 2.83 -1.23
N HIS A 25 15.35 2.08 -0.22
CA HIS A 25 15.18 2.58 1.15
C HIS A 25 16.18 1.93 2.09
N ARG A 26 16.89 2.74 2.87
CA ARG A 26 17.81 2.28 3.91
C ARG A 26 17.14 2.33 5.27
N GLY A 27 17.19 1.21 6.00
CA GLY A 27 16.69 1.09 7.37
C GLY A 27 15.18 1.23 7.49
N LEU A 28 14.46 0.10 7.53
CA LEU A 28 13.02 0.11 7.81
C LEU A 28 12.76 0.40 9.29
N PRO A 29 11.73 1.20 9.62
CA PRO A 29 11.41 1.48 11.01
C PRO A 29 10.86 0.24 11.70
N GLY A 30 11.33 -0.02 12.92
CA GLY A 30 10.90 -1.13 13.76
C GLY A 30 11.73 -2.41 13.58
N ASP A 31 11.44 -3.41 14.40
CA ASP A 31 12.13 -4.69 14.41
C ASP A 31 11.50 -5.72 13.44
N ARG A 32 12.24 -6.80 13.19
CA ARG A 32 11.81 -7.92 12.36
C ARG A 32 10.52 -8.55 12.86
N ALA A 33 10.34 -8.67 14.18
CA ALA A 33 9.13 -9.25 14.77
C ALA A 33 7.88 -8.41 14.47
N THR A 34 7.99 -7.08 14.53
CA THR A 34 6.91 -6.15 14.22
C THR A 34 6.55 -6.19 12.75
N TRP A 35 7.55 -6.26 11.86
CA TRP A 35 7.30 -6.42 10.43
C TRP A 35 6.71 -7.78 10.09
N ALA A 36 7.14 -8.87 10.73
CA ALA A 36 6.56 -10.20 10.53
C ALA A 36 5.08 -10.24 10.95
N ARG A 37 4.74 -9.64 12.11
CA ARG A 37 3.34 -9.51 12.54
C ARG A 37 2.51 -8.70 11.54
N ARG A 38 3.03 -7.57 11.07
CA ARG A 38 2.38 -6.73 10.05
C ARG A 38 2.19 -7.48 8.74
N ALA A 39 3.22 -8.20 8.28
CA ALA A 39 3.20 -9.07 7.11
C ALA A 39 2.05 -10.09 7.18
N GLY A 40 1.95 -10.79 8.31
CA GLY A 40 0.88 -11.76 8.55
C GLY A 40 -0.52 -11.14 8.56
N ARG A 41 -0.71 -9.99 9.24
CA ARG A 41 -2.01 -9.30 9.33
C ARG A 41 -2.53 -8.83 7.98
N ILE A 42 -1.70 -8.08 7.25
CA ILE A 42 -2.06 -7.57 5.92
C ILE A 42 -2.20 -8.73 4.93
N GLY A 43 -1.31 -9.73 5.00
CA GLY A 43 -1.39 -10.92 4.16
C GLY A 43 -2.71 -11.68 4.37
N GLY A 44 -3.07 -11.94 5.62
CA GLY A 44 -4.33 -12.62 5.96
C GLY A 44 -5.57 -11.84 5.49
N LEU A 45 -5.56 -10.51 5.60
CA LEU A 45 -6.62 -9.67 5.04
C LEU A 45 -6.72 -9.83 3.51
N LEU A 46 -5.60 -9.69 2.79
CA LEU A 46 -5.60 -9.72 1.33
C LEU A 46 -5.95 -11.11 0.77
N VAL A 47 -5.57 -12.19 1.47
CA VAL A 47 -6.01 -13.56 1.15
C VAL A 47 -7.51 -13.70 1.31
N ALA A 48 -8.07 -13.24 2.44
CA ALA A 48 -9.51 -13.34 2.67
C ALA A 48 -10.33 -12.55 1.63
N LEU A 49 -9.81 -11.42 1.14
CA LEU A 49 -10.42 -10.66 0.05
C LEU A 49 -10.32 -11.42 -1.28
N ALA A 50 -9.17 -12.00 -1.61
CA ALA A 50 -9.00 -12.82 -2.80
C ALA A 50 -9.91 -14.06 -2.80
N ASP A 51 -10.10 -14.70 -1.65
CA ASP A 51 -11.02 -15.83 -1.50
C ASP A 51 -12.47 -15.39 -1.71
N ALA A 52 -12.85 -14.21 -1.18
CA ALA A 52 -14.18 -13.66 -1.37
C ALA A 52 -14.46 -13.29 -2.83
N GLU A 53 -13.49 -12.70 -3.53
CA GLU A 53 -13.55 -12.45 -4.97
C GLU A 53 -13.72 -13.75 -5.75
N SER A 54 -12.96 -14.79 -5.41
CA SER A 54 -13.10 -16.12 -6.01
C SER A 54 -14.49 -16.73 -5.75
N GLY A 55 -15.13 -16.35 -4.64
CA GLY A 55 -16.51 -16.68 -4.29
C GLY A 55 -17.58 -15.79 -4.93
N GLY A 56 -17.21 -14.90 -5.85
CA GLY A 56 -18.13 -14.02 -6.59
C GLY A 56 -18.41 -12.68 -5.94
N LEU A 57 -17.65 -12.25 -4.92
CA LEU A 57 -17.74 -10.89 -4.39
C LEU A 57 -17.03 -9.91 -5.33
N GLU A 58 -17.74 -8.90 -5.82
CA GLU A 58 -17.12 -7.80 -6.55
C GLU A 58 -16.31 -6.92 -5.59
N LEU A 59 -15.01 -6.80 -5.88
CA LEU A 59 -14.10 -5.94 -5.13
C LEU A 59 -13.85 -4.61 -5.85
N PRO A 60 -13.49 -3.55 -5.10
CA PRO A 60 -12.98 -2.33 -5.70
C PRO A 60 -11.81 -2.61 -6.68
N PRO A 61 -11.64 -1.81 -7.76
CA PRO A 61 -10.65 -2.08 -8.80
C PRO A 61 -9.21 -2.22 -8.30
N SER A 62 -8.83 -1.53 -7.22
CA SER A 62 -7.49 -1.62 -6.63
C SER A 62 -7.20 -2.97 -5.93
N LEU A 63 -8.26 -3.70 -5.56
CA LEU A 63 -8.20 -4.99 -4.86
C LEU A 63 -8.53 -6.17 -5.76
N ALA A 64 -9.22 -5.91 -6.88
CA ALA A 64 -9.62 -6.90 -7.85
C ALA A 64 -8.41 -7.63 -8.48
N GLY A 65 -8.62 -8.87 -8.89
CA GLY A 65 -7.66 -9.70 -9.59
C GLY A 65 -6.40 -10.00 -8.77
N ARG A 66 -6.51 -10.03 -7.43
CA ARG A 66 -5.39 -10.32 -6.51
C ARG A 66 -4.20 -9.37 -6.61
N ARG A 67 -4.36 -8.21 -7.25
CA ARG A 67 -3.25 -7.27 -7.53
C ARG A 67 -2.58 -6.77 -6.24
N ALA A 68 -3.38 -6.37 -5.25
CA ALA A 68 -2.87 -5.93 -3.95
C ALA A 68 -2.19 -7.07 -3.17
N LEU A 69 -2.69 -8.30 -3.27
CA LEU A 69 -2.08 -9.48 -2.65
C LEU A 69 -0.68 -9.73 -3.22
N TRP A 70 -0.52 -9.69 -4.55
CA TRP A 70 0.78 -9.89 -5.19
C TRP A 70 1.76 -8.75 -4.91
N ALA A 71 1.30 -7.50 -4.94
CA ALA A 71 2.11 -6.33 -4.56
C ALA A 71 2.60 -6.44 -3.11
N TRP A 72 1.73 -6.90 -2.20
CA TRP A 72 2.10 -7.12 -0.81
C TRP A 72 3.11 -8.26 -0.65
N SER A 73 2.87 -9.41 -1.26
CA SER A 73 3.75 -10.57 -1.16
C SER A 73 5.19 -10.22 -1.56
N ARG A 74 5.37 -9.56 -2.72
CA ARG A 74 6.69 -9.09 -3.17
C ARG A 74 7.34 -8.10 -2.20
N SER A 75 6.56 -7.18 -1.64
CA SER A 75 7.09 -6.11 -0.78
C SER A 75 7.39 -6.59 0.65
N ALA A 76 6.53 -7.45 1.20
CA ALA A 76 6.56 -7.86 2.59
C ALA A 76 7.76 -8.74 2.92
N GLU A 77 8.12 -9.69 2.05
CA GLU A 77 9.29 -10.55 2.26
C GLU A 77 10.58 -9.73 2.39
N ARG A 78 10.77 -8.78 1.46
CA ARG A 78 11.90 -7.84 1.48
C ARG A 78 11.89 -6.97 2.73
N ALA A 79 10.71 -6.48 3.11
CA ALA A 79 10.58 -5.63 4.29
C ALA A 79 10.87 -6.38 5.59
N VAL A 80 10.41 -7.63 5.73
CA VAL A 80 10.70 -8.47 6.90
C VAL A 80 12.18 -8.84 6.97
N ALA A 81 12.82 -9.13 5.83
CA ALA A 81 14.24 -9.47 5.79
C ALA A 81 15.13 -8.30 6.22
N ALA A 82 14.77 -7.08 5.85
CA ALA A 82 15.54 -5.86 6.16
C ALA A 82 15.19 -5.19 7.49
N ALA A 83 14.07 -5.57 8.11
CA ALA A 83 13.62 -4.98 9.35
C ALA A 83 14.59 -5.26 10.51
N GLY A 84 14.91 -4.22 11.29
CA GLY A 84 15.87 -4.29 12.39
C GLY A 84 17.34 -4.21 11.96
N ASP A 85 17.63 -4.10 10.67
CA ASP A 85 18.96 -3.80 10.14
C ASP A 85 19.00 -2.35 9.64
N ALA A 86 19.79 -1.52 10.31
CA ALA A 86 19.92 -0.10 9.98
C ALA A 86 20.66 0.14 8.65
N ASP A 87 21.43 -0.84 8.19
CA ASP A 87 22.21 -0.79 6.97
C ASP A 87 21.56 -1.54 5.81
N ALA A 88 20.49 -2.29 6.07
CA ALA A 88 19.76 -3.00 5.04
C ALA A 88 19.18 -2.04 3.99
N VAL A 89 19.38 -2.43 2.74
CA VAL A 89 18.89 -1.74 1.56
C VAL A 89 17.72 -2.51 0.99
N VAL A 90 16.54 -1.89 1.01
CA VAL A 90 15.29 -2.48 0.51
C VAL A 90 14.92 -1.87 -0.82
N VAL A 91 14.68 -2.73 -1.80
CA VAL A 91 14.23 -2.37 -3.12
C VAL A 91 12.70 -2.54 -3.17
N ILE A 92 11.97 -1.44 -3.34
CA ILE A 92 10.50 -1.42 -3.42
C ILE A 92 10.09 -0.86 -4.78
N HIS A 93 9.18 -1.54 -5.47
CA HIS A 93 8.57 -1.02 -6.68
C HIS A 93 7.52 0.04 -6.33
N THR A 94 7.58 1.21 -6.97
CA THR A 94 6.61 2.30 -6.74
C THR A 94 5.20 1.86 -7.10
N ASP A 95 5.04 1.05 -8.16
CA ASP A 95 3.75 0.50 -8.56
C ASP A 95 3.12 -0.37 -7.47
N ASP A 96 3.94 -1.17 -6.77
CA ASP A 96 3.46 -1.99 -5.65
C ASP A 96 2.99 -1.08 -4.50
N ALA A 97 3.74 -0.02 -4.19
CA ALA A 97 3.34 0.95 -3.18
C ALA A 97 2.06 1.72 -3.55
N ASP A 98 1.89 2.08 -4.82
CA ASP A 98 0.68 2.76 -5.32
C ASP A 98 -0.55 1.86 -5.26
N VAL A 99 -0.41 0.58 -5.63
CA VAL A 99 -1.46 -0.42 -5.50
C VAL A 99 -1.88 -0.58 -4.04
N LEU A 100 -0.93 -0.73 -3.12
CA LEU A 100 -1.22 -0.88 -1.69
C LEU A 100 -1.87 0.37 -1.10
N ALA A 101 -1.42 1.56 -1.53
CA ALA A 101 -2.03 2.83 -1.12
C ALA A 101 -3.46 2.99 -1.66
N ALA A 102 -3.71 2.62 -2.92
CA ALA A 102 -5.04 2.62 -3.53
C ALA A 102 -5.98 1.63 -2.83
N ALA A 103 -5.52 0.40 -2.60
CA ALA A 103 -6.26 -0.62 -1.85
C ALA A 103 -6.66 -0.14 -0.45
N GLY A 104 -5.74 0.48 0.29
CA GLY A 104 -6.03 1.07 1.60
C GLY A 104 -7.07 2.20 1.53
N ARG A 105 -7.04 3.04 0.49
CA ARG A 105 -8.02 4.12 0.27
C ARG A 105 -9.40 3.57 -0.05
N ASP A 106 -9.49 2.56 -0.90
CA ASP A 106 -10.75 1.96 -1.33
C ASP A 106 -11.43 1.23 -0.16
N LEU A 107 -10.68 0.44 0.62
CA LEU A 107 -11.20 -0.18 1.84
C LEU A 107 -11.70 0.87 2.86
N ALA A 108 -10.96 1.96 3.02
CA ALA A 108 -11.40 3.04 3.91
C ALA A 108 -12.66 3.75 3.38
N ALA A 109 -12.81 3.88 2.06
CA ALA A 109 -14.02 4.44 1.44
C ALA A 109 -15.23 3.53 1.65
N VAL A 110 -15.05 2.21 1.54
CA VAL A 110 -16.08 1.21 1.83
C VAL A 110 -16.58 1.33 3.28
N LEU A 111 -15.66 1.37 4.26
CA LEU A 111 -16.03 1.52 5.67
C LEU A 111 -16.75 2.86 5.95
N ARG A 112 -16.31 3.95 5.31
CA ARG A 112 -16.98 5.25 5.42
C ARG A 112 -18.39 5.20 4.86
N HIS A 113 -18.56 4.68 3.64
CA HIS A 113 -19.85 4.56 2.99
C HIS A 113 -20.84 3.73 3.83
N GLU A 114 -20.37 2.64 4.42
CA GLU A 114 -21.19 1.79 5.27
C GLU A 114 -21.64 2.51 6.55
N ARG A 115 -20.71 3.21 7.21
CA ARG A 115 -21.02 4.03 8.39
C ARG A 115 -22.02 5.13 8.07
N ASP A 116 -21.86 5.80 6.93
CA ASP A 116 -22.74 6.88 6.51
C ASP A 116 -24.14 6.35 6.15
N THR A 117 -24.22 5.18 5.51
CA THR A 117 -25.49 4.49 5.24
C THR A 117 -26.21 4.15 6.53
N ARG A 118 -25.51 3.58 7.53
CA ARG A 118 -26.09 3.26 8.85
C ARG A 118 -26.61 4.49 9.59
N ARG A 119 -25.94 5.64 9.44
CA ARG A 119 -26.38 6.92 10.03
C ARG A 119 -27.66 7.44 9.38
N LEU A 120 -27.79 7.28 8.06
CA LEU A 120 -28.96 7.72 7.30
C LEU A 120 -30.18 6.83 7.57
N THR A 121 -29.99 5.51 7.73
CA THR A 121 -31.07 4.55 8.06
C THR A 121 -31.41 4.51 9.57
N GLY A 122 -31.50 5.67 10.21
CA GLY A 122 -31.67 5.80 11.67
C GLY A 122 -32.89 5.04 12.26
N PRO A 123 -33.02 4.99 13.60
CA PRO A 123 -33.93 4.08 14.33
C PRO A 123 -35.44 4.20 14.03
N ARG A 124 -35.84 5.22 13.25
CA ARG A 124 -37.24 5.59 13.01
C ARG A 124 -37.96 4.68 12.01
N ASP A 125 -37.23 3.82 11.29
CA ASP A 125 -37.78 2.87 10.30
C ASP A 125 -37.96 1.44 10.84
N THR A 126 -37.96 1.25 12.16
CA THR A 126 -38.09 -0.09 12.76
C THR A 126 -39.50 -0.70 12.70
N THR A 127 -40.49 -0.06 12.05
CA THR A 127 -41.88 -0.55 11.98
C THR A 127 -42.31 -1.13 10.63
N ALA A 128 -41.42 -1.24 9.64
CA ALA A 128 -41.77 -1.84 8.35
C ALA A 128 -40.88 -3.05 8.01
N GLY A 129 -41.33 -4.24 8.45
CA GLY A 129 -41.00 -5.53 7.84
C GLY A 129 -39.53 -5.94 7.88
N ALA A 130 -39.15 -6.69 8.92
CA ALA A 130 -37.92 -7.48 8.96
C ALA A 130 -37.92 -8.58 7.89
N THR A 131 -37.76 -8.20 6.63
CA THR A 131 -37.17 -9.07 5.64
C THR A 131 -35.67 -9.05 5.90
N THR A 132 -35.08 -10.22 6.10
CA THR A 132 -33.64 -10.45 6.19
C THR A 132 -32.98 -9.90 4.93
N ARG A 133 -32.63 -8.61 4.95
CA ARG A 133 -31.99 -7.93 3.83
C ARG A 133 -30.63 -8.58 3.64
N THR A 134 -30.52 -9.43 2.63
CA THR A 134 -29.23 -9.96 2.18
C THR A 134 -28.30 -8.77 2.01
N PRO A 135 -27.15 -8.74 2.70
CA PRO A 135 -26.23 -7.62 2.57
C PRO A 135 -25.83 -7.50 1.11
N GLY A 136 -25.97 -6.28 0.57
CA GLY A 136 -25.41 -5.93 -0.73
C GLY A 136 -23.88 -6.11 -0.75
N PRO A 137 -23.24 -5.97 -1.91
CA PRO A 137 -21.81 -6.24 -2.08
C PRO A 137 -20.95 -5.50 -1.04
N THR A 138 -21.23 -4.22 -0.78
CA THR A 138 -20.54 -3.43 0.25
C THR A 138 -20.73 -3.96 1.67
N GLY A 139 -21.93 -4.44 2.00
CA GLY A 139 -22.21 -5.05 3.32
C GLY A 139 -21.48 -6.37 3.51
N ARG A 140 -21.38 -7.19 2.45
CA ARG A 140 -20.61 -8.44 2.47
C ARG A 140 -19.11 -8.17 2.64
N LEU A 141 -18.58 -7.19 1.90
CA LEU A 141 -17.19 -6.74 2.04
C LEU A 141 -16.92 -6.26 3.48
N CYS A 142 -17.78 -5.41 4.06
CA CYS A 142 -17.64 -4.97 5.45
C CYS A 142 -17.69 -6.14 6.44
N ALA A 143 -18.55 -7.13 6.23
CA ALA A 143 -18.62 -8.32 7.09
C ALA A 143 -17.30 -9.13 7.07
N ILE A 144 -16.65 -9.24 5.90
CA ILE A 144 -15.33 -9.88 5.77
C ILE A 144 -14.28 -9.08 6.54
N LEU A 145 -14.24 -7.76 6.35
CA LEU A 145 -13.30 -6.88 7.05
C LEU A 145 -13.46 -6.99 8.57
N HIS A 146 -14.69 -6.96 9.08
CA HIS A 146 -14.97 -7.15 10.51
C HIS A 146 -14.59 -8.55 11.01
N THR A 147 -14.82 -9.59 10.20
CA THR A 147 -14.42 -10.96 10.55
C THR A 147 -12.90 -11.09 10.67
N GLN A 148 -12.16 -10.51 9.72
CA GLN A 148 -10.69 -10.50 9.77
C GLN A 148 -10.17 -9.67 10.94
N ALA A 149 -10.75 -8.50 11.19
CA ALA A 149 -10.41 -7.65 12.33
C ALA A 149 -10.59 -8.38 13.67
N ARG A 150 -11.71 -9.10 13.84
CA ARG A 150 -11.96 -9.94 15.03
C ARG A 150 -10.95 -11.09 15.16
N ARG A 151 -10.62 -11.79 14.08
CA ARG A 151 -9.61 -12.88 14.10
C ARG A 151 -8.23 -12.38 14.51
N GLN A 152 -7.94 -11.12 14.23
CA GLN A 152 -6.65 -10.49 14.49
C GLN A 152 -6.64 -9.63 15.76
N ASP A 153 -7.75 -9.61 16.50
CA ASP A 153 -7.96 -8.81 17.72
C ASP A 153 -7.60 -7.32 17.55
N VAL A 154 -8.10 -6.72 16.46
CA VAL A 154 -7.88 -5.31 16.14
C VAL A 154 -9.17 -4.66 15.65
N ALA A 155 -9.28 -3.33 15.76
CA ALA A 155 -10.37 -2.58 15.14
C ALA A 155 -10.28 -2.67 13.60
N VAL A 156 -11.43 -2.71 12.92
CA VAL A 156 -11.46 -2.85 11.45
C VAL A 156 -10.81 -1.67 10.74
N GLU A 157 -10.99 -0.46 11.28
CA GLU A 157 -10.37 0.77 10.80
C GLU A 157 -8.86 0.73 10.99
N GLN A 158 -8.38 0.12 12.09
CA GLN A 158 -6.96 -0.04 12.35
C GLN A 158 -6.33 -1.03 11.36
N LEU A 159 -7.00 -2.16 11.09
CA LEU A 159 -6.55 -3.14 10.11
C LEU A 159 -6.43 -2.55 8.70
N VAL A 160 -7.46 -1.80 8.27
CA VAL A 160 -7.44 -1.10 6.97
C VAL A 160 -6.39 0.01 6.93
N ALA A 161 -6.24 0.77 8.02
CA ALA A 161 -5.22 1.81 8.11
C ALA A 161 -3.80 1.23 8.09
N GLU A 162 -3.60 0.00 8.59
CA GLU A 162 -2.30 -0.67 8.60
C GLU A 162 -1.80 -0.94 7.18
N LEU A 163 -2.68 -1.33 6.24
CA LEU A 163 -2.35 -1.48 4.82
C LEU A 163 -1.84 -0.16 4.20
N GLY A 164 -2.61 0.93 4.36
CA GLY A 164 -2.22 2.24 3.82
C GLY A 164 -1.01 2.87 4.52
N ARG A 165 -0.76 2.51 5.78
CA ARG A 165 0.45 2.91 6.53
C ARG A 165 1.67 2.13 6.06
N ALA A 166 1.53 0.83 5.81
CA ALA A 166 2.61 0.00 5.28
C ALA A 166 3.10 0.54 3.93
N ALA A 167 2.20 0.86 3.01
CA ALA A 167 2.55 1.49 1.72
C ALA A 167 3.40 2.76 1.91
N ARG A 168 2.99 3.65 2.82
CA ARG A 168 3.72 4.89 3.14
C ARG A 168 5.07 4.68 3.80
N ILE A 169 5.24 3.60 4.56
CA ILE A 169 6.54 3.26 5.14
C ILE A 169 7.47 2.68 4.08
N LEU A 170 6.94 1.90 3.13
CA LEU A 170 7.71 1.31 2.04
C LEU A 170 8.13 2.34 0.99
N ALA A 171 7.31 3.39 0.78
CA ALA A 171 7.55 4.42 -0.22
C ALA A 171 7.28 5.86 0.31
N PRO A 172 8.03 6.32 1.32
CA PRO A 172 7.72 7.56 2.04
C PRO A 172 7.86 8.82 1.18
N GLY A 173 8.87 8.90 0.32
CA GLY A 173 9.05 10.05 -0.58
C GLY A 173 8.03 10.09 -1.72
N HIS A 174 7.78 8.93 -2.34
CA HIS A 174 6.86 8.79 -3.48
C HIS A 174 5.41 9.09 -3.10
N LEU A 175 4.93 8.59 -1.95
CA LEU A 175 3.54 8.78 -1.55
C LEU A 175 3.27 10.12 -0.85
N ARG A 176 4.31 10.91 -0.50
CA ARG A 176 4.17 12.28 0.03
C ARG A 176 3.98 13.32 -1.06
N HIS A 177 4.40 13.02 -2.29
CA HIS A 177 4.25 13.89 -3.44
C HIS A 177 3.36 13.16 -4.44
N PRO A 178 2.05 13.48 -4.52
CA PRO A 178 1.25 12.96 -5.60
C PRO A 178 1.97 13.36 -6.88
N SER A 179 2.46 12.37 -7.62
CA SER A 179 3.22 12.60 -8.84
C SER A 179 2.32 13.37 -9.82
N GLY A 180 2.47 14.69 -9.82
CA GLY A 180 2.02 15.57 -10.88
C GLY A 180 2.92 15.47 -12.10
N ALA A 181 3.47 14.29 -12.38
CA ALA A 181 4.08 14.00 -13.67
C ALA A 181 2.95 13.65 -14.63
N GLY A 182 2.28 14.70 -15.10
CA GLY A 182 1.51 14.62 -16.33
C GLY A 182 2.40 14.00 -17.41
N TYR A 183 1.84 13.01 -18.10
CA TYR A 183 2.23 12.71 -19.46
C TYR A 183 2.18 14.01 -20.25
N GLY A 184 3.36 14.54 -20.58
CA GLY A 184 3.54 15.70 -21.43
C GLY A 184 4.75 15.44 -22.31
N ALA A 185 4.46 15.13 -23.57
CA ALA A 185 5.30 15.17 -24.77
C ALA A 185 6.74 15.68 -24.54
N GLY A 186 7.78 14.94 -24.93
CA GLY A 186 7.99 14.68 -26.36
C GLY A 186 8.25 15.99 -27.11
N ALA A 187 9.39 16.63 -26.87
CA ALA A 187 10.03 17.52 -27.85
C ALA A 187 11.51 17.67 -27.50
N ALA A 188 12.33 16.81 -28.09
CA ALA A 188 13.66 17.23 -28.49
C ALA A 188 13.51 18.43 -29.44
N ALA A 189 14.29 19.49 -29.21
CA ALA A 189 14.69 20.38 -30.28
C ALA A 189 16.07 21.00 -29.98
N PRO A 190 16.87 21.24 -31.03
CA PRO A 190 18.31 21.46 -30.98
C PRO A 190 18.66 22.95 -30.84
N GLY A 191 19.95 23.23 -30.68
CA GLY A 191 20.49 24.56 -30.38
C GLY A 191 20.29 25.64 -31.45
N ALA A 192 20.69 26.85 -31.02
CA ALA A 192 20.94 28.14 -31.70
C ALA A 192 20.30 29.24 -30.80
N VAL A 193 20.89 30.38 -30.43
CA VAL A 193 21.78 31.35 -31.09
C VAL A 193 22.41 32.29 -30.02
N LEU A 194 23.66 32.71 -30.29
CA LEU A 194 24.42 33.94 -29.93
C LEU A 194 24.13 34.75 -28.64
N GLY A 195 25.23 35.06 -27.96
CA GLY A 195 25.52 36.29 -27.24
C GLY A 195 27.03 36.51 -27.21
#